data_AF-A0A843RWX2-F1
#
_entry.id   AF-A0A843RWX2-F1
#
_cell.length_a   1.000
_cell.length_b   1.000
_cell.length_c   1.000
_cell.angle_alpha   90.00
_cell.angle_beta   90.00
_cell.angle_gamma   90.00
#
_symmetry.space_group_name_H-M   'P 1'
#
loop_
_entity.id
_entity.type
_entity.pdbx_description
1 polymer ?
#
loop_
_entity_poly.entity_id
_entity_poly.type
_entity_poly.pdbx_seq_one_letter_code
_entity_poly.pdbx_strand_id
1 'polypeptide(L)'
;MPRRWIISFLLIVAFVVGAPRLAVELKAGCALPEHPAAGALEEKQARKWWRWDLCQAEIGLTDKQSDKLEGIFQSLLPDLHRLKEDLDQRETHLSTLLVEGTKEAKVREAIDHVEESRSELGRTRALMLYRMYKVLSPDQRRKLKAFWERREKEQESSQDPPSARRQL
;
A
#
# COMPACT_ATOMS: atom_id res chain seq x y z
N MET A 1 15.87 21.23 5.58
CA MET A 1 15.60 19.79 5.80
C MET A 1 14.12 19.55 5.62
N PRO A 2 13.70 18.50 4.90
CA PRO A 2 12.58 17.72 5.44
C PRO A 2 12.78 16.20 5.29
N ARG A 3 12.77 15.53 6.45
CA ARG A 3 12.85 14.08 6.67
C ARG A 3 11.44 13.46 6.64
N ARG A 4 10.81 13.27 5.47
CA ARG A 4 9.48 12.61 5.37
C ARG A 4 9.42 11.34 4.51
N TRP A 5 10.47 11.02 3.75
CA TRP A 5 10.40 10.01 2.67
C TRP A 5 10.68 8.55 3.03
N ILE A 6 11.00 8.22 4.29
CA ILE A 6 11.15 6.81 4.71
C ILE A 6 9.82 6.25 5.28
N ILE A 7 8.84 7.10 5.56
CA ILE A 7 7.59 6.70 6.23
C ILE A 7 6.36 6.77 5.29
N SER A 8 6.41 7.42 4.12
CA SER A 8 5.25 7.41 3.21
C SER A 8 5.01 6.10 2.43
N PHE A 9 5.78 5.03 2.70
CA PHE A 9 5.39 3.65 2.33
C PHE A 9 4.97 2.81 3.54
N LEU A 10 4.85 3.44 4.71
CA LEU A 10 4.57 2.89 6.03
C LEU A 10 3.59 3.86 6.74
N LEU A 11 2.33 3.84 6.30
CA LEU A 11 1.10 4.40 6.90
C LEU A 11 0.22 5.07 5.83
N ILE A 12 -0.48 4.25 5.05
CA ILE A 12 -1.89 4.55 4.76
C ILE A 12 -2.69 3.60 5.64
N VAL A 13 -2.81 3.97 6.92
CA VAL A 13 -4.01 3.61 7.69
C VAL A 13 -4.99 4.71 7.34
N ALA A 14 -5.71 4.55 6.23
CA ALA A 14 -6.93 5.28 6.03
C ALA A 14 -7.96 4.63 6.96
N PHE A 15 -8.12 5.27 8.12
CA PHE A 15 -9.28 5.14 8.99
C PHE A 15 -10.52 5.51 8.16
N VAL A 16 -11.15 4.53 7.52
CA VAL A 16 -12.54 4.65 7.07
C VAL A 16 -13.38 4.06 8.19
N VAL A 17 -13.79 4.94 9.10
CA VAL A 17 -14.96 4.70 9.94
C VAL A 17 -16.13 4.46 9.02
N GLY A 18 -16.59 3.21 8.98
CA GLY A 18 -17.90 2.87 8.45
C GLY A 18 -18.96 3.58 9.29
N ALA A 19 -19.48 4.70 8.79
CA ALA A 19 -20.76 5.20 9.26
C ALA A 19 -21.84 4.20 8.82
N PRO A 20 -22.75 3.75 9.71
CA PRO A 20 -23.87 2.94 9.29
C PRO A 20 -24.82 3.86 8.52
N ARG A 21 -24.90 3.68 7.20
CA ARG A 21 -25.89 4.37 6.39
C ARG A 21 -27.22 3.61 6.55
N LEU A 22 -28.08 4.08 7.46
CA LEU A 22 -29.51 3.82 7.37
C LEU A 22 -30.00 4.48 6.07
N ALA A 23 -30.24 3.68 5.04
CA ALA A 23 -30.87 4.12 3.80
C ALA A 23 -32.23 3.43 3.68
N VAL A 24 -33.25 4.14 4.14
CA VAL A 24 -34.62 3.99 3.69
C VAL A 24 -34.72 4.64 2.30
N GLU A 25 -35.30 3.87 1.37
CA GLU A 25 -36.15 4.30 0.23
C GLU A 25 -35.58 4.45 -1.21
N LEU A 26 -36.16 3.59 -2.07
CA LEU A 26 -36.60 3.66 -3.47
C LEU A 26 -35.82 4.43 -4.58
N LYS A 27 -35.41 3.61 -5.57
CA LYS A 27 -35.93 3.55 -6.97
C LYS A 27 -35.29 4.41 -8.08
N ALA A 28 -34.81 3.63 -9.07
CA ALA A 28 -34.71 3.86 -10.51
C ALA A 28 -33.59 4.76 -11.09
N GLY A 29 -32.83 4.18 -12.01
CA GLY A 29 -32.35 4.90 -13.20
C GLY A 29 -30.90 4.65 -13.59
N CYS A 30 -30.71 4.09 -14.79
CA CYS A 30 -29.48 3.98 -15.59
C CYS A 30 -28.38 3.02 -15.13
N ALA A 31 -28.35 1.88 -15.82
CA ALA A 31 -27.16 1.05 -16.00
C ALA A 31 -26.06 1.84 -16.74
N LEU A 32 -24.88 1.92 -16.14
CA LEU A 32 -23.63 2.28 -16.80
C LEU A 32 -22.82 0.99 -17.04
N PRO A 33 -22.16 0.83 -18.18
CA PRO A 33 -21.31 -0.33 -18.40
C PRO A 33 -20.12 -0.28 -17.45
N GLU A 34 -20.03 -1.31 -16.60
CA GLU A 34 -18.88 -1.59 -15.75
C GLU A 34 -17.64 -1.82 -16.63
N HIS A 35 -16.66 -0.92 -16.58
CA HIS A 35 -15.29 -1.21 -17.02
C HIS A 35 -14.35 -1.31 -15.80
N PRO A 36 -14.24 -2.48 -15.13
CA PRO A 36 -13.33 -2.66 -14.01
C PRO A 36 -11.98 -3.28 -14.42
N ALA A 37 -11.43 -2.96 -15.59
CA ALA A 37 -10.20 -3.61 -16.09
C ALA A 37 -8.96 -2.71 -16.12
N ALA A 38 -9.11 -1.40 -16.40
CA ALA A 38 -7.96 -0.51 -16.56
C ALA A 38 -7.25 -0.21 -15.23
N GLY A 39 -8.01 0.08 -14.16
CA GLY A 39 -7.43 0.39 -12.84
C GLY A 39 -6.73 -0.80 -12.17
N ALA A 40 -7.24 -2.02 -12.37
CA ALA A 40 -6.66 -3.23 -11.76
C ALA A 40 -5.36 -3.68 -12.42
N LEU A 41 -5.18 -3.44 -13.73
CA LEU A 41 -3.93 -3.69 -14.44
C LEU A 41 -2.88 -2.64 -14.09
N GLU A 42 -3.28 -1.38 -13.95
CA GLU A 42 -2.39 -0.29 -13.54
C GLU A 42 -1.90 -0.46 -12.09
N GLU A 43 -2.78 -0.89 -11.17
CA GLU A 43 -2.42 -1.18 -9.77
C GLU A 43 -1.53 -2.43 -9.64
N LYS A 44 -1.78 -3.47 -10.44
CA LYS A 44 -0.88 -4.65 -10.52
C LYS A 44 0.48 -4.29 -11.10
N GLN A 45 0.53 -3.40 -12.10
CA GLN A 45 1.79 -2.89 -12.65
C GLN A 45 2.51 -1.99 -11.63
N ALA A 46 1.79 -1.16 -10.86
CA ALA A 46 2.32 -0.33 -9.76
C ALA A 46 3.15 -1.11 -8.72
N ARG A 47 2.84 -2.39 -8.50
CA ARG A 47 3.49 -3.20 -7.44
C ARG A 47 4.90 -3.69 -7.79
N LYS A 48 5.25 -3.81 -9.08
CA LYS A 48 6.54 -4.37 -9.52
C LYS A 48 7.35 -3.40 -10.36
N TRP A 49 7.72 -2.26 -9.77
CA TRP A 49 8.51 -1.22 -10.43
C TRP A 49 9.80 -1.73 -11.09
N TRP A 50 10.39 -2.83 -10.60
CA TRP A 50 11.58 -3.45 -11.17
C TRP A 50 11.35 -4.17 -12.50
N ARG A 51 10.10 -4.28 -12.94
CA ARG A 51 9.67 -4.82 -14.24
C ARG A 51 9.26 -3.73 -15.23
N TRP A 52 9.35 -2.46 -14.84
CA TRP A 52 8.98 -1.36 -15.73
C TRP A 52 10.15 -0.96 -16.61
N ASP A 53 9.97 -1.04 -17.93
CA ASP A 53 10.99 -0.68 -18.91
C ASP A 53 11.55 0.73 -18.68
N LEU A 54 10.65 1.71 -18.43
CA LEU A 54 11.06 3.08 -18.15
C LEU A 54 11.93 3.20 -16.88
N CYS A 55 11.53 2.51 -15.81
CA CYS A 55 12.29 2.55 -14.55
C CYS A 55 13.63 1.83 -14.70
N GLN A 56 13.64 0.68 -15.37
CA GLN A 56 14.84 -0.11 -15.65
C GLN A 56 15.85 0.70 -16.46
N ALA A 57 15.41 1.33 -17.55
CA ALA A 57 16.25 2.16 -18.39
C ALA A 57 16.84 3.35 -17.62
N GLU A 58 16.01 4.05 -16.83
CA GLU A 58 16.46 5.26 -16.14
C GLU A 58 17.45 4.97 -15.01
N ILE A 59 17.18 3.97 -14.19
CA ILE A 59 18.08 3.65 -13.07
C ILE A 59 19.26 2.79 -13.53
N GLY A 60 19.22 2.22 -14.74
CA GLY A 60 20.19 1.26 -15.25
C GLY A 60 20.10 -0.08 -14.53
N LEU A 61 18.88 -0.61 -14.36
CA LEU A 61 18.64 -1.90 -13.72
C LEU A 61 18.94 -3.03 -14.71
N THR A 62 19.87 -3.91 -14.37
CA THR A 62 20.18 -5.08 -15.20
C THR A 62 19.13 -6.18 -15.04
N ASP A 63 18.98 -7.05 -16.04
CA ASP A 63 18.09 -8.22 -15.97
C ASP A 63 18.40 -9.10 -14.76
N LYS A 64 19.68 -9.37 -14.53
CA LYS A 64 20.15 -10.12 -13.35
C LYS A 64 19.71 -9.48 -12.03
N GLN A 65 19.70 -8.16 -11.93
CA GLN A 65 19.21 -7.47 -10.74
C GLN A 65 17.68 -7.53 -10.66
N SER A 66 16.96 -7.36 -11.77
CA SER A 66 15.50 -7.51 -11.83
C SER A 66 15.05 -8.90 -11.39
N ASP A 67 15.72 -9.95 -11.85
CA ASP A 67 15.41 -11.33 -11.45
C ASP A 67 15.74 -11.60 -9.98
N LYS A 68 16.80 -11.00 -9.45
CA LYS A 68 17.11 -11.08 -8.01
C LYS A 68 16.05 -10.36 -7.16
N LEU A 69 15.56 -9.21 -7.61
CA LEU A 69 14.46 -8.49 -6.96
C LEU A 69 13.18 -9.33 -6.97
N GLU A 70 12.87 -9.95 -8.11
CA GLU A 70 11.74 -10.87 -8.23
C GLU A 70 11.88 -12.07 -7.28
N GLY A 71 13.04 -12.71 -7.22
CA GLY A 71 13.30 -13.84 -6.33
C GLY A 71 13.08 -13.49 -4.85
N ILE A 72 13.56 -12.32 -4.41
CA ILE A 72 13.32 -11.85 -3.03
C ILE A 72 11.83 -11.62 -2.79
N PHE A 73 11.15 -10.94 -3.71
CA PHE A 73 9.73 -10.67 -3.60
C PHE A 73 8.92 -11.97 -3.51
N GLN A 74 9.14 -12.92 -4.41
CA GLN A 74 8.46 -14.21 -4.44
C GLN A 74 8.75 -15.06 -3.20
N SER A 75 9.96 -14.97 -2.63
CA SER A 75 10.30 -15.71 -1.41
C SER A 75 9.55 -15.27 -0.17
N LEU A 76 9.13 -13.99 -0.09
CA LEU A 76 8.49 -13.40 1.09
C LEU A 76 6.99 -13.13 0.88
N LEU A 77 6.50 -13.20 -0.36
CA LEU A 77 5.10 -12.95 -0.68
C LEU A 77 4.12 -13.90 0.05
N PRO A 78 4.38 -15.23 0.14
CA PRO A 78 3.48 -16.13 0.87
C PRO A 78 3.36 -15.78 2.35
N ASP A 79 4.48 -15.43 3.01
CA ASP A 79 4.47 -15.02 4.41
C ASP A 79 3.70 -13.72 4.61
N LEU A 80 3.87 -12.74 3.71
CA LEU A 80 3.12 -11.49 3.77
C LEU A 80 1.62 -11.70 3.59
N HIS A 81 1.19 -12.63 2.75
CA HIS A 81 -0.23 -12.98 2.61
C HIS A 81 -0.75 -13.61 3.90
N ARG A 82 -0.06 -14.63 4.41
CA ARG A 82 -0.42 -15.30 5.67
C ARG A 82 -0.54 -14.32 6.84
N LEU A 83 0.45 -13.43 7.00
CA LEU A 83 0.46 -12.43 8.07
C LEU A 83 -0.65 -11.39 7.92
N LYS A 84 -1.01 -11.03 6.69
CA LYS A 84 -2.14 -10.14 6.43
C LYS A 84 -3.47 -10.82 6.78
N GLU A 85 -3.64 -12.09 6.41
CA GLU A 85 -4.82 -12.87 6.77
C GLU A 85 -4.97 -13.03 8.30
N ASP A 86 -3.88 -13.29 9.02
CA ASP A 86 -3.89 -13.36 10.49
C ASP A 86 -4.25 -12.01 11.12
N LEU A 87 -3.69 -10.90 10.62
CA LEU A 87 -4.07 -9.56 11.08
C LEU A 87 -5.57 -9.29 10.84
N ASP A 88 -6.09 -9.63 9.67
CA ASP A 88 -7.51 -9.42 9.32
C ASP A 88 -8.45 -10.21 10.24
N GLN A 89 -8.07 -11.45 10.57
CA GLN A 89 -8.83 -12.28 11.51
C GLN A 89 -8.85 -11.66 12.92
N ARG A 90 -7.71 -11.15 13.40
CA ARG A 90 -7.61 -10.53 14.72
C ARG A 90 -8.34 -9.20 14.81
N GLU A 91 -8.26 -8.38 13.78
CA GLU A 91 -9.02 -7.12 13.70
C GLU A 91 -10.53 -7.39 13.66
N THR A 92 -10.97 -8.44 12.94
CA THR A 92 -12.36 -8.90 12.95
C THR A 92 -12.78 -9.37 14.34
N HIS A 93 -11.96 -10.18 15.00
CA HIS A 93 -12.23 -10.67 16.36
C HIS A 93 -12.36 -9.51 17.37
N LEU A 94 -11.43 -8.56 17.35
CA LEU A 94 -11.49 -7.36 18.19
C LEU A 94 -12.79 -6.57 17.93
N SER A 95 -13.17 -6.39 16.67
CA SER A 95 -14.43 -5.73 16.31
C SER A 95 -15.64 -6.42 16.91
N THR A 96 -15.70 -7.76 16.86
CA THR A 96 -16.76 -8.55 17.49
C THR A 96 -16.82 -8.33 19.00
N LEU A 97 -15.68 -8.37 19.71
CA LEU A 97 -15.65 -8.18 21.16
C LEU A 97 -16.15 -6.80 21.60
N LEU A 98 -15.86 -5.77 20.80
CA LEU A 98 -16.33 -4.40 21.05
C LEU A 98 -17.85 -4.25 20.88
N VAL A 99 -18.43 -4.95 19.90
CA VAL A 99 -19.89 -4.95 19.68
C VAL A 99 -20.64 -5.74 20.76
N GLU A 100 -20.08 -6.87 21.21
CA GLU A 100 -20.70 -7.74 22.21
C GLU A 100 -20.66 -7.17 23.64
N GLY A 101 -19.92 -6.10 23.90
CA GLY A 101 -19.80 -5.50 25.24
C GLY A 101 -19.08 -6.42 26.24
N THR A 102 -18.04 -7.15 25.79
CA THR A 102 -17.27 -8.08 26.62
C THR A 102 -16.47 -7.35 27.72
N LYS A 103 -15.99 -8.10 28.73
CA LYS A 103 -15.08 -7.61 29.78
C LYS A 103 -13.83 -6.95 29.19
N GLU A 104 -13.47 -5.77 29.72
CA GLU A 104 -12.28 -4.99 29.32
C GLU A 104 -11.00 -5.81 29.22
N ALA A 105 -10.77 -6.74 30.15
CA ALA A 105 -9.58 -7.59 30.15
C ALA A 105 -9.39 -8.38 28.84
N LYS A 106 -10.48 -8.88 28.24
CA LYS A 106 -10.44 -9.60 26.95
C LYS A 106 -10.23 -8.65 25.78
N VAL A 107 -10.80 -7.44 25.84
CA VAL A 107 -10.59 -6.42 24.81
C VAL A 107 -9.11 -6.01 24.79
N ARG A 108 -8.50 -5.81 25.96
CA ARG A 108 -7.07 -5.51 26.07
C ARG A 108 -6.19 -6.60 25.48
N GLU A 109 -6.46 -7.86 25.80
CA GLU A 109 -5.74 -9.01 25.22
C GLU A 109 -5.89 -9.08 23.69
N ALA A 110 -7.10 -8.84 23.17
CA ALA A 110 -7.32 -8.80 21.73
C ALA A 110 -6.58 -7.63 21.04
N ILE A 111 -6.46 -6.47 21.69
CA ILE A 111 -5.65 -5.34 21.21
C ILE A 111 -4.18 -5.75 21.13
N ASP A 112 -3.63 -6.35 22.19
CA ASP A 112 -2.22 -6.79 22.22
C ASP A 112 -1.92 -7.75 21.05
N HIS A 113 -2.83 -8.68 20.77
CA HIS A 113 -2.74 -9.59 19.64
C HIS A 113 -2.80 -8.90 18.27
N VAL A 114 -3.65 -7.89 18.09
CA VAL A 114 -3.69 -7.09 16.85
C VAL A 114 -2.37 -6.36 16.64
N GLU A 115 -1.83 -5.75 17.69
CA GLU A 115 -0.56 -5.01 17.59
C GLU A 115 0.63 -5.93 17.34
N GLU A 116 0.64 -7.15 17.91
CA GLU A 116 1.64 -8.17 17.62
C GLU A 116 1.66 -8.54 16.13
N SER A 117 0.50 -8.90 15.55
CA SER A 117 0.41 -9.27 14.14
C SER A 117 0.71 -8.10 13.21
N ARG A 118 0.30 -6.88 13.58
CA ARG A 118 0.66 -5.66 12.82
C ARG A 118 2.17 -5.43 12.81
N SER A 119 2.83 -5.64 13.95
CA SER A 119 4.29 -5.54 14.08
C SER A 119 5.00 -6.59 13.24
N GLU A 120 4.54 -7.84 13.27
CA GLU A 120 5.14 -8.95 12.50
C GLU A 120 5.02 -8.71 10.98
N LEU A 121 3.83 -8.32 10.51
CA LEU A 121 3.61 -7.95 9.11
C LEU A 121 4.51 -6.79 8.68
N GLY A 122 4.55 -5.73 9.50
CA GLY A 122 5.37 -4.54 9.25
C GLY A 122 6.86 -4.87 9.16
N ARG A 123 7.38 -5.66 10.11
CA ARG A 123 8.78 -6.11 10.13
C ARG A 123 9.12 -6.93 8.88
N THR A 124 8.27 -7.89 8.54
CA THR A 124 8.49 -8.77 7.39
C THR A 124 8.52 -7.97 6.09
N ARG A 125 7.57 -7.04 5.92
CA ARG A 125 7.53 -6.15 4.75
C ARG A 125 8.76 -5.24 4.69
N ALA A 126 9.15 -4.63 5.81
CA ALA A 126 10.33 -3.77 5.88
C ALA A 126 11.61 -4.53 5.51
N LEU A 127 11.75 -5.78 5.99
CA LEU A 127 12.89 -6.62 5.68
C LEU A 127 12.93 -7.03 4.19
N MET A 128 11.78 -7.33 3.58
CA MET A 128 11.68 -7.57 2.14
C MET A 128 12.22 -6.36 1.36
N LEU A 129 11.70 -5.16 1.65
CA LEU A 129 12.10 -3.93 0.96
C LEU A 129 13.59 -3.62 1.17
N TYR A 130 14.11 -3.82 2.39
CA TYR A 130 15.53 -3.66 2.67
C TYR A 130 16.39 -4.61 1.84
N ARG A 131 16.02 -5.90 1.77
CA ARG A 131 16.74 -6.90 0.98
C ARG A 131 16.73 -6.55 -0.51
N MET A 132 15.59 -6.08 -1.03
CA MET A 132 15.47 -5.59 -2.39
C MET A 132 16.38 -4.37 -2.62
N TYR A 133 16.37 -3.39 -1.72
CA TYR A 133 17.19 -2.18 -1.81
C TYR A 133 18.70 -2.49 -1.82
N LYS A 134 19.13 -3.57 -1.16
CA LYS A 134 20.52 -4.05 -1.18
C LYS A 134 20.97 -4.65 -2.50
N VAL A 135 20.05 -5.01 -3.41
CA VAL A 135 20.41 -5.45 -4.78
C VAL A 135 20.94 -4.28 -5.63
N LEU A 136 20.53 -3.06 -5.27
CA LEU A 136 20.85 -1.85 -6.01
C LEU A 136 22.17 -1.23 -5.53
N SER A 137 22.96 -0.74 -6.49
CA SER A 137 24.13 0.09 -6.20
C SER A 137 23.71 1.41 -5.52
N PRO A 138 24.61 2.08 -4.78
CA PRO A 138 24.30 3.40 -4.22
C PRO A 138 23.84 4.42 -5.27
N ASP A 139 24.35 4.35 -6.49
CA ASP A 139 23.94 5.23 -7.59
C ASP A 139 22.52 4.92 -8.09
N GLN A 140 22.22 3.63 -8.34
CA GLN A 140 20.89 3.16 -8.72
C GLN A 140 19.84 3.57 -7.67
N ARG A 141 20.20 3.53 -6.38
CA ARG A 141 19.34 3.96 -5.28
C ARG A 141 19.00 5.45 -5.32
N ARG A 142 19.97 6.30 -5.67
CA ARG A 142 19.73 7.75 -5.86
C ARG A 142 18.84 8.00 -7.08
N LYS A 143 19.10 7.32 -8.20
CA LYS A 143 18.29 7.42 -9.41
C LYS A 143 16.85 6.96 -9.18
N LEU A 144 16.67 5.84 -8.49
CA LEU A 144 15.34 5.35 -8.12
C LEU A 144 14.57 6.35 -7.24
N LYS A 145 15.24 6.99 -6.27
CA LYS A 145 14.63 8.05 -5.48
C LYS A 145 14.18 9.23 -6.37
N ALA A 146 15.06 9.70 -7.26
CA ALA A 146 14.73 10.80 -8.16
C ALA A 146 13.58 10.45 -9.13
N PHE A 147 13.54 9.22 -9.63
CA PHE A 147 12.45 8.70 -10.47
C PHE A 147 11.10 8.82 -9.76
N TRP A 148 11.01 8.39 -8.50
CA TRP A 148 9.77 8.50 -7.72
C TRP A 148 9.40 9.94 -7.38
N GLU A 149 10.36 10.78 -6.99
CA GLU A 149 10.13 12.20 -6.68
C GLU A 149 9.56 12.98 -7.86
N ARG A 150 9.90 12.59 -9.11
CA ARG A 150 9.30 13.21 -10.30
C ARG A 150 7.89 12.69 -10.57
N ARG A 151 7.68 11.38 -10.49
CA ARG A 151 6.34 10.79 -10.70
C ARG A 151 5.31 11.25 -9.66
N GLU A 152 5.70 11.42 -8.41
CA GLU A 152 4.79 11.95 -7.38
C GLU A 152 4.36 13.38 -7.70
N LYS A 153 5.29 14.24 -8.13
CA LYS A 153 4.98 15.61 -8.57
C LYS A 153 4.07 15.65 -9.79
N GLU A 154 4.30 14.76 -10.75
CA GLU A 154 3.45 14.63 -11.94
C GLU A 154 2.02 14.24 -11.54
N GLN A 155 1.85 13.30 -10.60
CA GLN A 155 0.54 12.90 -10.08
C GLN A 155 -0.14 14.04 -9.32
N GLU A 156 0.56 14.75 -8.44
CA GLU A 156 0.04 15.90 -7.70
C GLU A 156 -0.43 17.01 -8.67
N SER A 157 0.40 17.35 -9.67
CA SER A 157 0.05 18.35 -10.69
C SER A 157 -1.13 17.97 -11.59
N SER A 158 -1.43 16.68 -11.71
CA SER A 158 -2.55 16.16 -12.51
C SER A 158 -3.84 16.06 -11.72
N GLN A 159 -3.78 16.07 -10.38
CA GLN A 159 -4.93 16.00 -9.48
C GLN A 159 -5.51 17.40 -9.15
N ASP A 160 -4.80 18.48 -9.47
CA ASP A 160 -5.31 19.85 -9.34
C ASP A 160 -6.29 20.21 -10.48
N PRO A 161 -7.59 20.45 -10.20
CA PRO A 161 -8.54 20.82 -11.23
C PRO A 161 -8.25 22.21 -11.82
N PRO A 162 -8.44 22.44 -13.14
CA PRO A 162 -8.17 23.72 -13.82
C PRO A 162 -8.93 24.94 -13.28
N SER A 163 -9.95 24.75 -12.42
CA SER A 163 -10.77 25.82 -11.85
C SER A 163 -10.06 26.63 -10.76
N ALA A 164 -8.98 26.13 -10.16
CA ALA A 164 -8.23 26.87 -9.13
C ALA A 164 -7.25 27.91 -9.72
N ARG A 165 -6.97 27.87 -11.03
CA ARG A 165 -5.91 28.68 -11.67
C ARG A 165 -6.42 29.97 -12.34
N ARG A 166 -7.72 30.28 -12.26
CA ARG A 166 -8.35 31.49 -12.81
C ARG A 166 -9.21 32.17 -11.74
N GLN A 167 -8.57 32.85 -10.79
CA GLN A 167 -9.20 33.84 -9.89
C GLN A 167 -8.09 34.57 -9.11
N LEU A 168 -7.21 35.28 -9.83
CA LEU A 168 -6.37 36.37 -9.30
C LEU A 168 -6.25 37.43 -10.39
#